data_AF-U7HT19-F1
#
_entry.id   AF-U7HT19-F1
#
_cell.length_a   1.000
_cell.length_b   1.000
_cell.length_c   1.000
_cell.angle_alpha   90.00
_cell.angle_beta   90.00
_cell.angle_gamma   90.00
#
_symmetry.space_group_name_H-M   'P 1'
#
loop_
_entity.id
_entity.type
_entity.pdbx_description
1 polymer ?
#
loop_
_entity_poly.entity_id
_entity_poly.type
_entity_poly.pdbx_seq_one_letter_code
_entity_poly.pdbx_strand_id
1 'polypeptide(L)'
;MIPDVWHHFEVELDVAKGTLKSWFNGQLGGIAKFDPRAAYQEAYSPTIALIGNNAKQDQLQNMYISEIYMDKSVQRVVIGNASNYDDLTHYELQRPVRWGRNEIEFSVNLGAFDSSSGLYLYVFDENGVPNKNGFSLCASVDCPSPPEPIQLQVN
;
A
#
# COMPACT_ATOMS: atom_id res chain seq x y z
N MET A 1 -19.31 3.43 2.63
CA MET A 1 -18.20 4.41 2.60
C MET A 1 -18.58 5.53 3.55
N ILE A 2 -17.68 5.90 4.45
CA ILE A 2 -17.90 7.00 5.39
C ILE A 2 -17.38 8.27 4.69
N PRO A 3 -18.17 9.34 4.54
CA PRO A 3 -17.68 10.60 3.99
C PRO A 3 -16.59 11.21 4.88
N ASP A 4 -15.74 12.05 4.29
CA ASP A 4 -14.73 12.88 4.99
C ASP A 4 -13.68 12.12 5.81
N VAL A 5 -13.43 10.85 5.46
CA VAL A 5 -12.30 10.08 5.97
C VAL A 5 -11.54 9.42 4.83
N TRP A 6 -10.23 9.22 5.03
CA TRP A 6 -9.42 8.49 4.06
C TRP A 6 -9.80 7.01 4.02
N HIS A 7 -9.88 6.48 2.81
CA HIS A 7 -10.20 5.10 2.54
C HIS A 7 -9.17 4.50 1.59
N HIS A 8 -8.69 3.31 1.91
CA HIS A 8 -7.77 2.59 1.03
C HIS A 8 -8.56 1.77 0.01
N PHE A 9 -8.40 2.09 -1.27
CA PHE A 9 -8.99 1.34 -2.37
C PHE A 9 -7.89 0.65 -3.17
N GLU A 10 -8.00 -0.66 -3.32
CA GLU A 10 -7.03 -1.48 -4.05
C GLU A 10 -7.74 -2.27 -5.16
N VAL A 11 -7.07 -2.42 -6.30
CA VAL A 11 -7.55 -3.20 -7.44
C VAL A 11 -6.42 -4.07 -7.96
N GLU A 12 -6.68 -5.36 -8.12
CA GLU A 12 -5.79 -6.32 -8.78
C GLU A 12 -6.44 -6.77 -10.09
N LEU A 13 -5.71 -6.63 -11.19
CA LEU A 13 -6.08 -7.18 -12.48
C LEU A 13 -5.10 -8.28 -12.86
N ASP A 14 -5.57 -9.53 -12.83
CA ASP A 14 -4.82 -10.70 -13.26
C ASP A 14 -5.39 -11.19 -14.60
N VAL A 15 -4.71 -10.81 -15.69
CA VAL A 15 -5.10 -11.18 -17.06
C VAL A 15 -4.96 -12.68 -17.29
N ALA A 16 -3.94 -13.32 -16.72
CA ALA A 16 -3.73 -14.76 -16.89
C ALA A 16 -4.87 -15.58 -16.26
N LYS A 17 -5.35 -15.14 -15.08
CA LYS A 17 -6.48 -15.77 -14.38
C LYS A 17 -7.85 -15.25 -14.84
N GLY A 18 -7.90 -14.18 -15.65
CA GLY A 18 -9.14 -13.53 -16.06
C GLY A 18 -9.93 -12.96 -14.87
N THR A 19 -9.23 -12.34 -13.91
CA THR A 19 -9.84 -11.80 -12.69
C THR A 19 -9.53 -10.34 -12.45
N LEU A 20 -10.55 -9.59 -12.07
CA LEU A 20 -10.43 -8.27 -11.45
C LEU A 20 -10.91 -8.40 -10.01
N LYS A 21 -10.05 -8.13 -9.04
CA LYS A 21 -10.42 -8.09 -7.62
C LYS A 21 -10.33 -6.67 -7.11
N SER A 22 -11.18 -6.33 -6.16
CA SER A 22 -11.10 -5.05 -5.46
C SER A 22 -11.18 -5.24 -3.95
N TRP A 23 -10.47 -4.38 -3.24
CA TRP A 23 -10.52 -4.29 -1.79
C TRP A 23 -10.83 -2.87 -1.36
N PHE A 24 -11.51 -2.78 -0.23
CA PHE A 24 -11.80 -1.53 0.44
C PHE A 24 -11.40 -1.66 1.89
N ASN A 25 -10.47 -0.81 2.35
CA ASN A 25 -9.87 -0.89 3.68
C ASN A 25 -9.34 -2.31 4.01
N GLY A 26 -8.70 -2.96 3.03
CA GLY A 26 -8.15 -4.32 3.16
C GLY A 26 -9.17 -5.45 3.09
N GLN A 27 -10.47 -5.14 3.09
CA GLN A 27 -11.54 -6.14 2.95
C GLN A 27 -11.86 -6.39 1.48
N LEU A 28 -11.94 -7.65 1.08
CA LEU A 28 -12.30 -8.03 -0.28
C LEU A 28 -13.74 -7.57 -0.57
N GLY A 29 -13.87 -6.63 -1.53
CA GLY A 29 -15.16 -6.07 -1.93
C GLY A 29 -15.83 -6.87 -3.03
N GLY A 30 -15.05 -7.40 -3.99
CA GLY A 30 -15.61 -8.16 -5.10
C GLY A 30 -14.58 -8.82 -6.00
N ILE A 31 -15.05 -9.81 -6.75
CA ILE A 31 -14.28 -10.48 -7.81
C ILE A 31 -15.14 -10.46 -9.07
N ALA A 32 -14.66 -9.80 -10.11
CA ALA A 32 -15.19 -9.92 -11.46
C ALA A 32 -14.33 -10.90 -12.28
N LYS A 33 -14.99 -11.66 -13.15
CA LYS A 33 -14.37 -12.59 -14.09
C LYS A 33 -14.51 -12.06 -15.51
N PHE A 34 -13.48 -12.26 -16.32
CA PHE A 34 -13.51 -11.95 -17.76
C PHE A 34 -12.73 -13.00 -18.54
N ASP A 35 -12.96 -13.07 -19.85
CA ASP A 35 -12.18 -13.93 -20.75
C ASP A 35 -10.76 -13.35 -20.90
N PRO A 36 -9.70 -14.05 -20.48
CA PRO A 36 -8.31 -13.60 -20.65
C PRO A 36 -7.96 -13.16 -22.07
N ARG A 37 -8.58 -13.79 -23.08
CA ARG A 37 -8.33 -13.49 -24.50
C ARG A 37 -8.80 -12.08 -24.88
N ALA A 38 -9.77 -11.53 -24.15
CA ALA A 38 -10.25 -10.18 -24.40
C ALA A 38 -9.13 -9.14 -24.24
N ALA A 39 -8.19 -9.33 -23.30
CA ALA A 39 -7.11 -8.38 -23.03
C ALA A 39 -6.10 -8.20 -24.20
N TYR A 40 -6.17 -9.05 -25.23
CA TYR A 40 -5.30 -9.01 -26.41
C TYR A 40 -6.04 -8.66 -27.70
N GLN A 41 -7.31 -8.30 -27.62
CA GLN A 41 -8.09 -7.82 -28.77
C GLN A 41 -7.92 -6.31 -28.89
N GLU A 42 -7.83 -5.77 -30.12
CA GLU A 42 -7.50 -4.35 -30.39
C GLU A 42 -8.42 -3.33 -29.67
N ALA A 43 -9.65 -3.72 -29.30
CA ALA A 43 -10.60 -2.87 -28.61
C ALA A 43 -10.48 -2.85 -27.07
N TYR A 44 -9.68 -3.74 -26.48
CA TYR A 44 -9.59 -3.91 -25.03
C TYR A 44 -8.13 -3.87 -24.59
N SER A 45 -7.80 -2.91 -23.73
CA SER A 45 -6.47 -2.80 -23.14
C SER A 45 -6.59 -2.61 -21.63
N PRO A 46 -5.86 -3.39 -20.80
CA PRO A 46 -5.86 -3.25 -19.35
C PRO A 46 -4.98 -2.06 -18.90
N THR A 47 -5.10 -0.91 -19.55
CA THR A 47 -4.30 0.27 -19.24
C THR A 47 -5.08 1.23 -18.35
N ILE A 48 -4.37 1.85 -17.41
CA ILE A 48 -4.90 2.96 -16.63
C ILE A 48 -4.37 4.25 -17.28
N ALA A 49 -5.22 4.88 -18.08
CA ALA A 49 -4.88 6.15 -18.76
C ALA A 49 -5.31 7.38 -17.95
N LEU A 50 -6.37 7.25 -17.15
CA LEU A 50 -6.96 8.35 -16.38
C LEU A 50 -7.49 7.83 -15.05
N ILE A 51 -7.21 8.58 -13.98
CA ILE A 51 -7.84 8.39 -12.67
C ILE A 51 -8.55 9.70 -12.33
N GLY A 52 -9.82 9.60 -11.98
CA GLY A 52 -10.62 10.76 -11.64
C GLY A 52 -12.08 10.40 -11.39
N ASN A 53 -12.85 11.43 -11.02
CA ASN A 53 -14.27 11.30 -10.81
C ASN A 53 -15.03 11.53 -12.12
N ASN A 54 -15.92 10.59 -12.49
CA ASN A 54 -16.89 10.77 -13.57
C ASN A 54 -18.32 10.65 -13.01
N ALA A 55 -18.68 11.56 -12.10
CA ALA A 55 -19.99 11.58 -11.48
C ALA A 55 -21.09 11.94 -12.48
N LYS A 56 -22.12 11.10 -12.54
CA LYS A 56 -23.36 11.36 -13.29
C LYS A 56 -24.44 11.93 -12.37
N GLN A 57 -24.15 13.06 -11.73
CA GLN A 57 -25.08 13.76 -10.83
C GLN A 57 -24.95 15.28 -10.97
N ASP A 58 -26.04 16.00 -10.71
CA ASP A 58 -26.14 17.46 -10.87
C ASP A 58 -25.51 18.25 -9.70
N GLN A 59 -24.89 17.58 -8.72
CA GLN A 59 -24.23 18.21 -7.57
C GLN A 59 -22.72 18.01 -7.64
N LEU A 60 -21.97 19.09 -7.34
CA LEU A 60 -20.52 19.03 -7.21
C LEU A 60 -20.13 18.08 -6.07
N GLN A 61 -19.19 17.18 -6.37
CA GLN A 61 -18.61 16.26 -5.39
C GLN A 61 -17.17 16.64 -5.15
N ASN A 62 -16.76 16.69 -3.88
CA ASN A 62 -15.35 16.77 -3.53
C ASN A 62 -14.77 15.36 -3.47
N MET A 63 -13.72 15.11 -4.25
CA MET A 63 -12.97 13.86 -4.22
C MET A 63 -11.49 14.18 -4.08
N TYR A 64 -10.89 13.61 -3.04
CA TYR A 64 -9.46 13.68 -2.80
C TYR A 64 -8.86 12.29 -3.04
N ILE A 65 -7.74 12.25 -3.76
CA ILE A 65 -7.00 11.03 -4.07
C ILE A 65 -5.55 11.31 -3.67
N SER A 66 -4.97 10.44 -2.84
CA SER A 66 -3.56 10.50 -2.45
C SER A 66 -2.93 9.11 -2.53
N GLU A 67 -1.60 9.07 -2.47
CA GLU A 67 -0.78 7.84 -2.41
C GLU A 67 -1.07 6.85 -3.55
N ILE A 68 -1.24 7.33 -4.79
CA ILE A 68 -1.42 6.46 -5.95
C ILE A 68 -0.16 5.61 -6.16
N TYR A 69 -0.32 4.31 -5.99
CA TYR A 69 0.70 3.30 -6.19
C TYR A 69 0.21 2.23 -7.16
N MET A 70 1.11 1.79 -8.03
CA MET A 70 0.87 0.75 -9.01
C MET A 70 2.09 -0.16 -9.05
N ASP A 71 1.84 -1.46 -9.02
CA ASP A 71 2.85 -2.49 -9.18
C ASP A 71 2.30 -3.65 -10.02
N LYS A 72 3.17 -4.60 -10.37
CA LYS A 72 2.84 -5.82 -11.10
C LYS A 72 2.38 -6.96 -10.18
N SER A 73 2.32 -6.71 -8.87
CA SER A 73 1.88 -7.68 -7.86
C SER A 73 1.10 -6.97 -6.75
N VAL A 74 0.42 -7.75 -5.91
CA VAL A 74 -0.22 -7.26 -4.68
C VAL A 74 0.74 -7.14 -3.49
N GLN A 75 2.02 -7.45 -3.70
CA GLN A 75 3.06 -7.26 -2.69
C GLN A 75 3.15 -5.78 -2.35
N ARG A 76 3.15 -5.49 -1.05
CA ARG A 76 3.17 -4.13 -0.54
C ARG A 76 3.67 -4.11 0.88
N VAL A 77 4.04 -2.92 1.31
CA VAL A 77 4.43 -2.64 2.68
C VAL A 77 3.43 -1.66 3.27
N VAL A 78 2.98 -1.91 4.50
CA VAL A 78 2.18 -0.94 5.26
C VAL A 78 2.76 -0.77 6.65
N ILE A 79 2.51 0.38 7.26
CA ILE A 79 2.73 0.60 8.68
C ILE A 79 1.37 0.68 9.38
N GLY A 80 1.28 0.19 10.61
CA GLY A 80 0.03 0.12 11.35
C GLY A 80 0.20 0.38 12.84
N ASN A 81 -0.92 0.61 13.51
CA ASN A 81 -0.98 1.03 14.91
C ASN A 81 -1.12 -0.10 15.94
N ALA A 82 -1.06 -1.36 15.51
CA ALA A 82 -1.13 -2.54 16.37
C ALA A 82 0.00 -3.50 16.03
N SER A 83 0.41 -4.33 16.99
CA SER A 83 1.47 -5.34 16.81
C SER A 83 1.00 -6.62 16.12
N ASN A 84 -0.31 -6.86 16.09
CA ASN A 84 -0.95 -7.94 15.35
C ASN A 84 -1.81 -7.34 14.23
N TYR A 85 -1.70 -7.90 13.03
CA TYR A 85 -2.40 -7.42 11.84
C TYR A 85 -3.92 -7.45 12.01
N ASP A 86 -4.45 -8.48 12.67
CA ASP A 86 -5.88 -8.66 12.88
C ASP A 86 -6.50 -7.58 13.79
N ASP A 87 -5.67 -6.87 14.56
CA ASP A 87 -6.07 -5.84 15.52
C ASP A 87 -5.89 -4.40 14.96
N LEU A 88 -5.50 -4.25 13.69
CA LEU A 88 -5.29 -2.94 13.08
C LEU A 88 -6.58 -2.14 12.97
N THR A 89 -6.54 -0.90 13.47
CA THR A 89 -7.63 0.07 13.28
C THR A 89 -7.24 1.19 12.32
N HIS A 90 -5.94 1.35 12.04
CA HIS A 90 -5.38 2.30 11.07
C HIS A 90 -4.11 1.71 10.46
N TYR A 91 -3.94 1.84 9.16
CA TYR A 91 -2.66 1.56 8.49
C TYR A 91 -2.41 2.55 7.35
N GLU A 92 -1.13 2.74 7.00
CA GLU A 92 -0.67 3.63 5.93
C GLU A 92 0.23 2.86 4.96
N LEU A 93 -0.07 2.94 3.66
CA LEU A 93 0.68 2.29 2.60
C LEU A 93 2.08 2.92 2.46
N GLN A 94 3.10 2.09 2.32
CA GLN A 94 4.48 2.52 2.06
C GLN A 94 4.86 2.15 0.64
N ARG A 95 5.48 3.07 -0.09
CA ARG A 95 5.95 2.84 -1.46
C ARG A 95 7.37 2.27 -1.43
N PRO A 96 7.57 1.00 -1.84
CA PRO A 96 8.92 0.44 -1.97
C PRO A 96 9.71 1.17 -3.07
N VAL A 97 10.97 1.46 -2.78
CA VAL A 97 11.98 1.94 -3.74
C VAL A 97 12.72 0.75 -4.35
N ARG A 98 12.94 -0.31 -3.57
CA ARG A 98 13.54 -1.57 -4.02
C ARG A 98 12.89 -2.75 -3.32
N TRP A 99 12.58 -3.80 -4.09
CA TRP A 99 12.10 -5.08 -3.58
C TRP A 99 13.04 -6.19 -4.00
N GLY A 100 13.82 -6.71 -3.04
CA GLY A 100 14.73 -7.83 -3.22
C GLY A 100 14.23 -9.08 -2.52
N ARG A 101 14.92 -10.20 -2.74
CA ARG A 101 14.59 -11.48 -2.09
C ARG A 101 14.70 -11.41 -0.56
N ASN A 102 15.71 -10.67 -0.06
CA ASN A 102 16.06 -10.63 1.36
C ASN A 102 15.97 -9.23 1.97
N GLU A 103 15.57 -8.23 1.18
CA GLU A 103 15.62 -6.83 1.59
C GLU A 103 14.55 -6.03 0.83
N ILE A 104 13.82 -5.19 1.55
CA ILE A 104 12.88 -4.22 0.99
C ILE A 104 13.31 -2.85 1.49
N GLU A 105 13.46 -1.92 0.56
CA GLU A 105 13.89 -0.55 0.84
C GLU A 105 12.72 0.40 0.52
N PHE A 106 12.37 1.25 1.46
CA PHE A 106 11.32 2.25 1.32
C PHE A 106 11.60 3.44 2.24
N SER A 107 11.09 4.61 1.88
CA SER A 107 11.06 5.77 2.79
C SER A 107 9.78 5.73 3.60
N VAL A 108 9.89 5.88 4.92
CA VAL A 108 8.71 5.91 5.80
C VAL A 108 7.87 7.15 5.49
N ASN A 109 6.62 6.92 5.07
CA ASN A 109 5.56 7.92 5.00
C ASN A 109 4.60 7.67 6.17
N LEU A 110 4.62 8.57 7.16
CA LEU A 110 3.76 8.44 8.34
C LEU A 110 2.28 8.66 8.02
N GLY A 111 1.94 9.30 6.90
CA GLY A 111 0.55 9.64 6.58
C GLY A 111 -0.09 10.43 7.72
N ALA A 112 -1.18 9.90 8.27
CA ALA A 112 -1.88 10.50 9.41
C ALA A 112 -1.34 10.09 10.79
N PHE A 113 -0.26 9.31 10.88
CA PHE A 113 0.35 8.92 12.15
C PHE A 113 1.26 9.99 12.74
N ASP A 114 1.26 10.09 14.06
CA ASP A 114 2.22 10.90 14.82
C ASP A 114 3.57 10.17 14.94
N SER A 115 4.68 10.91 14.90
CA SER A 115 6.03 10.35 15.00
C SER A 115 6.36 9.70 16.36
N SER A 116 5.56 9.94 17.40
CA SER A 116 5.70 9.28 18.71
C SER A 116 4.94 7.96 18.83
N SER A 117 4.24 7.54 17.76
CA SER A 117 3.37 6.36 17.79
C SER A 117 4.17 5.05 17.81
N GLY A 118 3.67 4.07 18.57
CA GLY A 118 4.13 2.69 18.48
C GLY A 118 3.65 2.05 17.18
N LEU A 119 4.44 2.20 16.12
CA LEU A 119 4.10 1.72 14.78
C LEU A 119 4.73 0.36 14.51
N TYR A 120 4.08 -0.42 13.65
CA TYR A 120 4.54 -1.74 13.26
C TYR A 120 4.50 -1.89 11.75
N LEU A 121 5.55 -2.49 11.19
CA LEU A 121 5.70 -2.78 9.79
C LEU A 121 5.08 -4.12 9.43
N TYR A 122 4.36 -4.12 8.32
CA TYR A 122 3.77 -5.30 7.71
C TYR A 122 4.15 -5.37 6.23
N VAL A 123 4.51 -6.57 5.80
CA VAL A 123 4.89 -6.93 4.43
C VAL A 123 3.89 -7.96 3.94
N PHE A 124 3.26 -7.66 2.80
CA PHE A 124 2.38 -8.56 2.10
C PHE A 124 3.18 -9.37 1.08
N ASP A 125 2.97 -10.68 1.08
CA ASP A 125 3.57 -11.59 0.12
C ASP A 125 2.91 -11.50 -1.27
N GLU A 126 3.40 -12.30 -2.22
CA GLU A 126 2.91 -12.35 -3.61
C GLU A 126 1.43 -12.73 -3.74
N ASN A 127 0.85 -13.31 -2.69
CA ASN A 127 -0.56 -13.69 -2.62
C ASN A 127 -1.40 -12.64 -1.87
N GLY A 128 -0.80 -11.54 -1.41
CA GLY A 128 -1.46 -10.51 -0.63
C GLY A 128 -1.72 -10.94 0.81
N VAL A 129 -0.92 -11.85 1.36
CA VAL A 129 -0.99 -12.29 2.76
C VAL A 129 0.05 -11.52 3.58
N PRO A 130 -0.36 -10.75 4.61
CA PRO A 130 0.58 -10.06 5.49
C PRO A 130 1.22 -11.01 6.51
N ASN A 131 2.40 -10.66 7.01
CA ASN A 131 2.89 -11.23 8.26
C ASN A 131 1.89 -10.93 9.40
N LYS A 132 1.56 -11.95 10.20
CA LYS A 132 0.57 -11.80 11.29
C LYS A 132 1.03 -10.85 12.40
N ASN A 133 2.30 -10.97 12.80
CA ASN A 133 2.91 -10.13 13.82
C ASN A 133 3.79 -9.08 13.13
N GLY A 134 3.52 -7.80 13.39
CA GLY A 134 4.26 -6.68 12.82
C GLY A 134 5.65 -6.50 13.43
N PHE A 135 6.58 -5.95 12.64
CA PHE A 135 7.90 -5.56 13.14
C PHE A 135 7.82 -4.16 13.74
N SER A 136 8.16 -3.99 15.02
CA SER A 136 8.13 -2.68 15.65
C SER A 136 9.03 -1.70 14.88
N LEU A 137 8.43 -0.61 14.39
CA LEU A 137 9.16 0.52 13.88
C LEU A 137 9.57 1.37 15.05
N CYS A 138 10.87 1.57 15.18
CA CYS A 138 11.42 2.37 16.24
C CYS A 138 11.38 3.83 15.76
N ALA A 139 10.27 4.52 16.07
CA ALA A 139 10.05 5.93 15.70
C ALA A 139 10.57 6.92 16.77
N SER A 140 11.16 6.41 17.86
CA SER A 140 11.60 7.18 19.03
C SER A 140 13.11 7.42 19.10
N VAL A 141 13.53 8.26 20.06
CA VAL A 141 14.91 8.70 20.34
C VAL A 141 15.89 7.56 20.68
N ASP A 142 15.39 6.38 21.10
CA ASP A 142 16.19 5.18 21.40
C ASP A 142 16.39 4.23 20.20
N CYS A 143 16.01 4.67 19.01
CA CYS A 143 16.32 3.97 17.77
C CYS A 143 17.86 3.95 17.60
N PRO A 144 18.49 2.81 17.27
CA PRO A 144 19.93 2.77 17.09
C PRO A 144 20.35 3.76 16.00
N SER A 145 20.93 4.89 16.42
CA SER A 145 21.52 5.84 15.49
C SER A 145 22.58 5.12 14.66
N PRO A 146 22.70 5.44 13.35
CA PRO A 146 23.87 5.04 12.59
C PRO A 146 25.14 5.42 13.38
N PRO A 147 26.17 4.55 13.42
CA PRO A 147 27.39 4.86 14.16
C PRO A 147 27.97 6.19 13.67
N GLU A 148 28.39 7.04 14.62
CA GLU A 148 29.02 8.31 14.27
C GLU A 148 30.32 8.06 13.49
N PRO A 149 30.64 8.88 12.47
CA PRO A 149 31.91 8.78 11.75
C PRO A 149 33.10 8.93 12.71
N ILE A 150 33.99 7.95 12.74
CA ILE A 150 35.24 8.04 13.49
C ILE A 150 36.15 9.06 12.79
N GLN A 151 36.43 10.18 13.47
CA GLN A 151 37.49 11.09 13.06
C GLN A 151 38.84 10.45 13.41
N LEU A 152 39.53 9.88 12.42
CA LEU A 152 40.90 9.40 12.60
C LEU A 152 41.83 10.61 12.74
N GLN A 153 42.28 10.89 13.97
CA GLN A 153 43.40 11.80 14.19
C GLN A 153 44.69 11.06 13.81
N VAL A 154 45.25 11.39 12.65
CA VAL A 154 46.59 10.93 12.25
C VAL A 154 47.59 11.92 12.87
N ASN A 155 48.35 11.45 13.87
CA ASN A 155 49.47 12.19 14.46
C ASN A 155 50.71 12.15 13.55
#